data_AF-A0A1T4RGG8-F1
#
_entry.id   AF-A0A1T4RGG8-F1
#
_cell.length_a   1.000
_cell.length_b   1.000
_cell.length_c   1.000
_cell.angle_alpha   90.00
_cell.angle_beta   90.00
_cell.angle_gamma   90.00
#
_symmetry.space_group_name_H-M   'P 1'
#
loop_
_entity.id
_entity.type
_entity.pdbx_description
1 polymer ?
#
loop_
_entity_poly.entity_id
_entity_poly.type
_entity_poly.pdbx_seq_one_letter_code
_entity_poly.pdbx_strand_id
1 'polypeptide(L)'
;MSDFSYAMLPGIEQEEMLWLQELTKGYSAENKQRFLALYQSRRKDPQMILICCLIGLVGAAGIQRFLLNQIAMGILYFVTFGFCMIGTIIDAVNHRRLAWEFNKKEALSCAALLGL
;
A
#
# COMPACT_ATOMS: atom_id res chain seq x y z
N MET A 1 14.64 18.52 19.58
CA MET A 1 14.28 17.09 19.42
C MET A 1 13.23 17.04 18.34
N SER A 2 13.58 16.62 17.13
CA SER A 2 12.59 16.50 16.06
C SER A 2 11.73 15.29 16.39
N ASP A 3 10.55 15.51 16.96
CA ASP A 3 9.57 14.44 17.17
C ASP A 3 9.18 13.89 15.80
N PHE A 4 9.84 12.79 15.44
CA PHE A 4 9.65 12.08 14.19
C PHE A 4 8.26 11.43 14.23
N SER A 5 7.27 12.12 13.67
CA SER A 5 5.89 11.68 13.70
C SER A 5 5.47 11.13 12.35
N TYR A 6 5.19 9.82 12.31
CA TYR A 6 4.60 9.16 11.14
C TYR A 6 3.25 9.78 10.73
N ALA A 7 2.60 10.54 11.63
CA ALA A 7 1.35 11.25 11.37
C ALA A 7 1.45 12.30 10.25
N MET A 8 2.67 12.70 9.84
CA MET A 8 2.88 13.61 8.72
C MET A 8 2.74 12.93 7.35
N LEU A 9 2.67 11.60 7.30
CA LEU A 9 2.50 10.86 6.04
C LEU A 9 1.07 11.02 5.52
N PRO A 10 0.87 11.43 4.25
CA PRO A 10 -0.45 11.71 3.70
C PRO A 10 -1.30 10.43 3.65
N GLY A 11 -2.52 10.47 4.17
CA GLY A 11 -3.42 9.31 4.16
C GLY A 11 -2.89 8.11 4.95
N ILE A 12 -2.05 8.32 5.97
CA ILE A 12 -1.60 7.24 6.85
C ILE A 12 -2.77 6.72 7.69
N GLU A 13 -2.92 5.40 7.70
CA GLU A 13 -3.90 4.75 8.57
C GLU A 13 -3.30 4.46 9.95
N GLN A 14 -4.15 4.39 10.98
CA GLN A 14 -3.72 4.13 12.35
C GLN A 14 -2.94 2.81 12.46
N GLU A 15 -3.39 1.77 11.76
CA GLU A 15 -2.74 0.46 11.73
C GLU A 15 -1.34 0.54 11.10
N GLU A 16 -1.19 1.32 10.02
CA GLU A 16 0.09 1.58 9.36
C GLU A 16 1.04 2.33 10.30
N MET A 17 0.56 3.34 11.00
CA MET A 17 1.36 4.08 11.98
C MET A 17 1.84 3.18 13.13
N LEU A 18 0.95 2.38 13.73
CA LEU A 18 1.30 1.47 14.84
C LEU A 18 2.36 0.46 14.41
N TRP A 19 2.23 -0.08 13.19
CA TRP A 19 3.21 -1.01 12.65
C TRP A 19 4.57 -0.37 12.41
N LEU A 20 4.63 0.84 11.83
CA LEU A 20 5.90 1.54 11.62
C LEU A 20 6.57 1.89 12.94
N GLN A 21 5.79 2.25 13.97
CA GLN A 21 6.30 2.46 15.32
C GLN A 21 6.91 1.19 15.90
N GLU A 22 6.24 0.04 15.77
CA GLU A 22 6.77 -1.23 16.27
C GLU A 22 8.02 -1.68 15.48
N LEU A 23 7.99 -1.59 14.15
CA LEU A 23 9.11 -1.95 13.27
C LEU A 23 10.36 -1.12 13.55
N THR A 24 10.19 0.17 13.87
CA THR A 24 11.31 1.11 14.09
C THR A 24 11.61 1.34 15.57
N LYS A 25 10.99 0.60 16.49
CA LYS A 25 11.13 0.80 17.94
C LYS A 25 12.59 0.74 18.42
N GLY A 26 13.39 -0.14 17.81
CA GLY A 26 14.82 -0.31 18.12
C GLY A 26 15.78 0.59 17.34
N TYR A 27 15.29 1.45 16.44
CA TYR A 27 16.15 2.27 15.58
C TYR A 27 16.63 3.53 16.29
N SER A 28 17.89 3.92 16.06
CA SER A 28 18.41 5.24 16.43
C SER A 28 17.66 6.35 15.67
N ALA A 29 17.71 7.59 16.16
CA ALA A 29 17.08 8.72 15.48
C ALA A 29 17.55 8.89 14.02
N GLU A 30 18.84 8.65 13.76
CA GLU A 30 19.42 8.69 12.42
C GLU A 30 18.89 7.55 11.53
N ASN A 31 18.78 6.34 12.06
CA ASN A 31 18.23 5.19 11.34
C ASN A 31 16.74 5.38 11.03
N LYS A 32 15.97 5.97 11.94
CA LYS A 32 14.55 6.33 11.71
C LYS A 32 14.40 7.34 10.58
N GLN A 33 15.28 8.35 10.53
CA GLN A 33 15.26 9.35 9.45
C GLN A 33 15.58 8.73 8.09
N ARG A 34 16.59 7.86 8.02
CA ARG A 34 16.93 7.12 6.80
C ARG A 34 15.80 6.20 6.35
N PHE A 35 15.21 5.46 7.29
CA PHE A 35 14.06 4.60 7.04
C PHE A 35 12.88 5.38 6.48
N LEU A 36 12.50 6.50 7.11
CA LEU A 36 11.36 7.29 6.65
C LEU A 36 11.57 7.85 5.26
N ALA A 37 12.78 8.36 4.96
CA ALA A 37 13.09 8.90 3.63
C ALA A 37 12.95 7.82 2.53
N LEU A 38 13.44 6.61 2.78
CA LEU A 38 13.27 5.49 1.85
C LEU A 38 11.81 5.06 1.76
N TYR A 39 11.15 4.88 2.89
CA TYR A 39 9.78 4.41 2.97
C TYR A 39 8.79 5.37 2.29
N GLN A 40 8.91 6.68 2.54
CA GLN A 40 8.06 7.70 1.93
C GLN A 40 8.14 7.70 0.40
N SER A 41 9.30 7.36 -0.17
CA SER A 41 9.49 7.28 -1.63
C SER A 41 8.81 6.07 -2.28
N ARG A 42 8.58 4.99 -1.52
CA ARG A 42 8.01 3.72 -2.01
C ARG A 42 6.56 3.50 -1.61
N ARG A 43 6.13 4.15 -0.53
CA ARG A 43 4.77 4.11 0.00
C ARG A 43 3.75 4.55 -1.05
N LYS A 44 2.62 3.84 -1.12
CA LYS A 44 1.48 4.19 -1.96
C LYS A 44 0.36 4.79 -1.11
N ASP A 45 -0.21 5.88 -1.61
CA ASP A 45 -1.36 6.52 -0.99
C ASP A 45 -2.64 5.69 -1.25
N PRO A 46 -3.42 5.31 -0.22
CA PRO A 46 -4.68 4.60 -0.39
C PRO A 46 -5.67 5.31 -1.33
N GLN A 47 -5.70 6.64 -1.34
CA GLN A 47 -6.57 7.42 -2.23
C GLN A 47 -6.14 7.28 -3.69
N MET A 48 -4.84 7.24 -3.96
CA MET A 48 -4.33 7.00 -5.32
C MET A 48 -4.71 5.62 -5.81
N ILE A 49 -4.70 4.60 -4.93
CA ILE A 49 -5.17 3.25 -5.26
C ILE A 49 -6.66 3.24 -5.56
N LEU A 50 -7.48 3.97 -4.79
CA LEU A 50 -8.90 4.10 -5.06
C LEU A 50 -9.19 4.76 -6.42
N ILE A 51 -8.55 5.90 -6.71
CA ILE A 51 -8.73 6.64 -7.98
C ILE A 51 -8.35 5.73 -9.16
N CYS A 52 -7.23 5.04 -9.02
CA CYS A 52 -6.76 4.02 -9.94
C CYS A 52 -7.78 2.89 -10.18
N CYS A 53 -8.37 2.35 -9.10
CA CYS A 53 -9.44 1.35 -9.19
C CYS A 53 -10.69 1.92 -9.89
N LEU A 54 -11.10 3.14 -9.58
CA LEU A 54 -12.27 3.80 -10.18
C LEU A 54 -12.07 4.11 -11.66
N ILE A 55 -10.86 4.51 -12.08
CA ILE A 55 -10.53 4.68 -13.50
C ILE A 55 -10.56 3.33 -14.22
N GLY A 56 -10.07 2.26 -13.60
CA GLY A 56 -10.18 0.88 -14.10
C GLY A 56 -11.62 0.35 -14.20
N LEU A 57 -12.60 1.04 -13.62
CA LEU A 57 -14.04 0.75 -13.73
C LEU A 57 -14.65 1.37 -15.00
N VAL A 58 -14.06 2.46 -15.52
CA VAL A 58 -14.53 3.21 -16.70
C VAL A 58 -13.66 2.94 -17.95
N GLY A 59 -12.39 2.59 -17.77
CA GLY A 59 -11.44 2.21 -18.83
C GLY A 59 -11.15 0.70 -18.91
N ALA A 60 -10.27 0.28 -19.82
CA ALA A 60 -9.90 -1.13 -20.05
C ALA A 60 -9.57 -1.87 -18.74
N ALA A 61 -10.50 -2.71 -18.31
CA ALA A 61 -10.49 -3.32 -16.99
C ALA A 61 -9.34 -4.34 -16.87
N GLY A 62 -8.43 -4.12 -15.91
CA GLY A 62 -7.49 -5.15 -15.46
C GLY A 62 -6.00 -4.76 -15.39
N ILE A 63 -5.55 -3.67 -16.01
CA ILE A 63 -4.13 -3.27 -15.97
C ILE A 63 -3.70 -2.89 -14.54
N GLN A 64 -4.61 -2.29 -13.76
CA GLN A 64 -4.39 -1.91 -12.37
C GLN A 64 -4.13 -3.12 -11.44
N ARG A 65 -4.75 -4.28 -11.73
CA ARG A 65 -4.61 -5.50 -10.91
C ARG A 65 -3.23 -6.14 -11.06
N PHE A 66 -2.53 -5.88 -12.17
CA PHE A 66 -1.15 -6.32 -12.37
C PHE A 66 -0.16 -5.59 -11.43
N LEU A 67 -0.46 -4.34 -11.06
CA LEU A 67 0.37 -3.54 -10.13
C LEU A 67 0.28 -4.00 -8.66
N LEU A 68 -0.81 -4.68 -8.27
CA LEU A 68 -1.06 -5.14 -6.89
C LEU A 68 -0.72 -6.62 -6.65
N ASN A 69 -0.19 -7.31 -7.68
CA ASN A 69 0.31 -8.69 -7.60
C ASN A 69 -0.67 -9.73 -7.01
N GLN A 70 -1.99 -9.51 -7.15
CA GLN A 70 -3.06 -10.47 -6.80
C GLN A 70 -3.68 -11.13 -8.04
N ILE A 71 -2.83 -11.50 -9.00
CA ILE A 71 -3.23 -12.01 -10.31
C ILE A 71 -3.97 -13.37 -10.20
N ALA A 72 -3.63 -14.19 -9.19
CA ALA A 72 -4.19 -15.53 -9.03
C ALA A 72 -5.70 -15.57 -8.73
N MET A 73 -6.22 -14.63 -7.92
CA MET A 73 -7.68 -14.51 -7.68
C MET A 73 -8.39 -13.82 -8.85
N GLY A 74 -7.69 -12.95 -9.59
CA GLY A 74 -8.22 -12.28 -10.77
C GLY A 74 -8.48 -13.24 -11.94
N ILE A 75 -7.60 -14.22 -12.17
CA ILE A 75 -7.71 -15.18 -13.29
C ILE A 75 -8.82 -16.22 -13.04
N LEU A 76 -9.00 -16.70 -11.80
CA LEU A 76 -10.09 -17.62 -11.45
C LEU A 76 -11.48 -16.99 -11.67
N TYR A 77 -11.57 -15.65 -11.58
CA TYR A 77 -12.81 -14.86 -11.73
C TYR A 77 -13.01 -14.24 -13.13
N PHE A 78 -12.01 -14.26 -14.01
CA PHE A 78 -12.08 -13.64 -15.35
C PHE A 78 -12.92 -14.46 -16.35
N VAL A 79 -13.13 -15.75 -16.09
CA VAL A 79 -13.77 -16.70 -17.01
C VAL A 79 -15.30 -16.52 -17.11
N THR A 80 -15.95 -15.73 -16.25
CA THR A 80 -17.42 -15.56 -16.25
C THR A 80 -17.95 -14.30 -16.98
N PHE A 81 -17.09 -13.50 -17.63
CA PHE A 81 -17.43 -12.35 -18.52
C PHE A 81 -18.29 -11.19 -17.95
N GLY A 82 -18.92 -11.33 -16.78
CA GLY A 82 -19.74 -10.29 -16.11
C GLY A 82 -19.14 -9.69 -14.83
N PHE A 83 -17.97 -10.16 -14.39
CA PHE A 83 -17.45 -9.93 -13.04
C PHE A 83 -16.37 -8.84 -12.91
N CYS A 84 -15.95 -8.21 -14.01
CA CYS A 84 -14.91 -7.18 -13.95
C CYS A 84 -15.34 -5.96 -13.13
N MET A 85 -16.60 -5.52 -13.28
CA MET A 85 -17.18 -4.46 -12.44
C MET A 85 -17.31 -4.88 -10.97
N ILE A 86 -17.77 -6.10 -10.68
CA ILE A 86 -17.94 -6.58 -9.31
C ILE A 86 -16.59 -6.68 -8.60
N GLY A 87 -15.56 -7.19 -9.29
CA GLY A 87 -14.19 -7.24 -8.79
C GLY A 87 -13.63 -5.84 -8.50
N THR A 88 -13.84 -4.88 -9.40
CA THR A 88 -13.39 -3.49 -9.17
C THR A 88 -14.17 -2.81 -8.04
N ILE A 89 -15.46 -3.12 -7.85
CA ILE A 89 -16.25 -2.63 -6.70
C ILE A 89 -15.70 -3.20 -5.39
N ILE A 90 -15.42 -4.50 -5.33
CA ILE A 90 -14.83 -5.15 -4.15
C ILE A 90 -13.44 -4.55 -3.86
N ASP A 91 -12.64 -4.30 -4.89
CA ASP A 91 -11.31 -3.67 -4.76
C ASP A 91 -11.45 -2.20 -4.31
N ALA A 92 -12.43 -1.46 -4.81
CA ALA A 92 -12.73 -0.09 -4.39
C ALA A 92 -13.25 -0.03 -2.95
N VAL A 93 -14.00 -1.01 -2.46
CA VAL A 93 -14.39 -1.10 -1.04
C VAL A 93 -13.18 -1.48 -0.18
N ASN A 94 -12.30 -2.34 -0.67
CA ASN A 94 -11.12 -2.84 0.06
C ASN A 94 -9.81 -2.07 -0.21
N HIS A 95 -9.86 -0.92 -0.90
CA HIS A 95 -8.68 -0.17 -1.34
C HIS A 95 -7.70 0.16 -0.21
N ARG A 96 -8.22 0.49 0.98
CA ARG A 96 -7.42 0.75 2.20
C ARG A 96 -6.62 -0.46 2.63
N ARG A 97 -7.27 -1.62 2.70
CA ARG A 97 -6.62 -2.90 3.04
C ARG A 97 -5.56 -3.28 2.01
N LEU A 98 -5.82 -3.05 0.73
CA LEU A 98 -4.85 -3.29 -0.35
C LEU A 98 -3.63 -2.37 -0.24
N ALA A 99 -3.86 -1.08 0.01
CA ALA A 99 -2.80 -0.10 0.27
C ALA A 99 -1.93 -0.51 1.45
N TRP A 100 -2.59 -0.93 2.53
CA TRP A 100 -1.93 -1.37 3.75
C TRP A 100 -1.04 -2.60 3.52
N GLU A 101 -1.55 -3.64 2.87
CA GLU A 101 -0.75 -4.83 2.55
C GLU A 101 0.48 -4.52 1.69
N PHE A 102 0.33 -3.61 0.71
CA PHE A 102 1.44 -3.16 -0.12
C PHE A 102 2.47 -2.38 0.70
N ASN A 103 2.03 -1.39 1.46
CA ASN A 103 2.91 -0.52 2.26
C ASN A 103 3.62 -1.31 3.37
N LYS A 104 2.97 -2.33 3.95
CA LYS A 104 3.58 -3.23 4.93
C LYS A 104 4.75 -4.01 4.33
N LYS A 105 4.61 -4.52 3.10
CA LYS A 105 5.70 -5.21 2.38
C LYS A 105 6.85 -4.26 2.09
N GLU A 106 6.55 -3.06 1.59
CA GLU A 106 7.58 -2.04 1.33
C GLU A 106 8.30 -1.58 2.60
N ALA A 107 7.59 -1.45 3.73
CA ALA A 107 8.20 -1.14 5.02
C ALA A 107 9.24 -2.21 5.43
N LEU A 108 8.89 -3.49 5.28
CA LEU A 108 9.81 -4.60 5.54
C LEU A 108 11.00 -4.60 4.57
N SER A 109 10.77 -4.32 3.29
CA SER A 109 11.84 -4.19 2.31
C SER A 109 12.78 -3.02 2.62
N CYS A 110 12.24 -1.88 3.07
CA CYS A 110 13.05 -0.73 3.48
C CYS A 110 13.88 -1.03 4.73
N ALA A 111 13.32 -1.73 5.72
CA ALA A 111 14.05 -2.19 6.90
C ALA A 111 15.21 -3.13 6.51
N ALA A 112 14.92 -4.12 5.67
CA ALA A 112 15.92 -5.07 5.17
C ALA A 112 17.05 -4.39 4.38
N LEU A 113 16.73 -3.37 3.56
CA LEU A 113 17.74 -2.60 2.81
C LEU A 113 18.69 -1.80 3.71
N LEU A 114 18.22 -1.37 4.88
CA LEU A 114 19.05 -0.67 5.86
C LEU A 114 19.89 -1.63 6.72
N GLY A 115 19.68 -2.94 6.58
CA GLY A 115 20.38 -3.96 7.38
C GLY A 115 19.98 -3.93 8.86
N LEU A 116 18.74 -3.52 9.14
CA LEU A 116 18.20 -3.28 10.49
C LEU A 116 17.10 -4.26 10.87
#